data_AF-A0A7W0QRK1-F1
#
_entry.id   AF-A0A7W0QRK1-F1
#
_cell.length_a   1.000
_cell.length_b   1.000
_cell.length_c   1.000
_cell.angle_alpha   90.00
_cell.angle_beta   90.00
_cell.angle_gamma   90.00
#
_symmetry.space_group_name_H-M   'P 1'
#
loop_
_entity.id
_entity.type
_entity.pdbx_description
1 polymer ?
#
loop_
_entity_poly.entity_id
_entity_poly.type
_entity_poly.pdbx_seq_one_letter_code
_entity_poly.pdbx_strand_id
1 'polypeptide(L)'
;MPSIDGDTLSAKHLHELQVSAIRPEQIAARGYRTITNPRELPPAFTGKQRDLSGLLLPIWNTFGEIGTWQLKPDTPRTIPGTGKPIKYETPAGSNVCLDVPAAARPYLLDTDADLWITEGAKKVDSAVSHGIPCTIGLLGVSMWQRDGVALPDWKDIALKGRRVIIAFDSDVMTKPAVRRQLVSLAQFMAYRQANVAYCILPGLEGVQR
;
A
#
# COMPACT_ATOMS: atom_id res chain seq x y z
N MET A 1 -2.76 14.77 -24.94
CA MET A 1 -2.04 14.39 -23.71
C MET A 1 -1.97 15.62 -22.84
N PRO A 2 -2.55 15.63 -21.62
CA PRO A 2 -2.33 16.75 -20.70
C PRO A 2 -0.86 16.72 -20.27
N SER A 3 -0.15 17.83 -20.45
CA SER A 3 1.23 18.02 -20.02
C SER A 3 1.31 17.96 -18.49
N ILE A 4 2.32 17.25 -17.98
CA ILE A 4 2.65 17.16 -16.56
C ILE A 4 3.76 18.18 -16.30
N ASP A 5 3.41 19.47 -16.31
CA ASP A 5 4.33 20.53 -15.91
C ASP A 5 4.03 20.91 -14.45
N GLY A 6 4.93 20.55 -13.52
CA GLY A 6 4.93 21.06 -12.14
C GLY A 6 4.91 20.05 -10.97
N ASP A 7 5.10 18.76 -11.23
CA ASP A 7 5.07 17.70 -10.19
C ASP A 7 6.32 17.68 -9.29
N THR A 8 6.45 18.66 -8.41
CA THR A 8 7.61 18.72 -7.49
C THR A 8 7.27 18.19 -6.09
N LEU A 9 7.99 17.15 -5.68
CA LEU A 9 8.09 16.79 -4.27
C LEU A 9 8.77 17.92 -3.50
N SER A 10 8.21 18.32 -2.36
CA SER A 10 8.91 19.21 -1.43
C SER A 10 10.14 18.50 -0.86
N ALA A 11 11.15 19.27 -0.43
CA ALA A 11 12.34 18.71 0.20
C ALA A 11 12.00 17.81 1.41
N LYS A 12 10.98 18.20 2.20
CA LYS A 12 10.46 17.41 3.32
C LYS A 12 9.94 16.04 2.87
N HIS A 13 9.08 16.01 1.85
CA HIS A 13 8.48 14.75 1.37
C HIS A 13 9.48 13.86 0.64
N LEU A 14 10.40 14.46 -0.13
CA LEU A 14 11.50 13.72 -0.74
C LEU A 14 12.38 13.07 0.32
N HIS A 15 12.76 13.82 1.36
CA HIS A 15 13.53 13.27 2.48
C HIS A 15 12.78 12.15 3.20
N GLU A 16 11.45 12.29 3.41
CA GLU A 16 10.65 11.23 4.02
C GLU A 16 10.65 9.92 3.20
N LEU A 17 10.59 10.03 1.88
CA LEU A 17 10.65 8.88 0.97
C LEU A 17 12.04 8.24 0.98
N GLN A 18 13.11 9.04 1.02
CA GLN A 18 14.49 8.57 1.14
C GLN A 18 14.74 7.84 2.46
N VAL A 19 14.25 8.38 3.59
CA VAL A 19 14.32 7.73 4.91
C VAL A 19 13.55 6.41 4.91
N SER A 20 12.52 6.28 4.08
CA SER A 20 11.79 5.03 3.88
C SER A 20 12.49 4.07 2.91
N ALA A 21 13.72 4.38 2.51
CA ALA A 21 14.53 3.62 1.59
C ALA A 21 13.81 3.36 0.26
N ILE A 22 13.15 4.39 -0.30
CA ILE A 22 12.55 4.32 -1.63
C ILE A 22 13.50 5.01 -2.60
N ARG A 23 13.92 4.29 -3.64
CA ARG A 23 14.87 4.82 -4.63
C ARG A 23 14.19 5.84 -5.56
N PRO A 24 14.95 6.83 -6.09
CA PRO A 24 14.40 7.88 -6.94
C PRO A 24 13.59 7.37 -8.14
N GLU A 25 14.06 6.30 -8.80
CA GLU A 25 13.36 5.68 -9.92
C GLU A 25 11.99 5.11 -9.53
N GLN A 26 11.87 4.53 -8.33
CA GLN A 26 10.59 4.02 -7.83
C GLN A 26 9.68 5.16 -7.35
N ILE A 27 10.25 6.24 -6.79
CA ILE A 27 9.49 7.44 -6.44
C ILE A 27 8.83 8.03 -7.69
N ALA A 28 9.61 8.17 -8.77
CA ALA A 28 9.14 8.68 -10.05
C ALA A 28 8.11 7.73 -10.70
N ALA A 29 8.40 6.42 -10.72
CA ALA A 29 7.50 5.42 -11.30
C ALA A 29 6.17 5.30 -10.54
N ARG A 30 6.17 5.49 -9.22
CA ARG A 30 4.94 5.53 -8.41
C ARG A 30 4.11 6.76 -8.73
N GLY A 31 4.74 7.92 -8.92
CA GLY A 31 4.05 9.21 -9.10
C GLY A 31 3.70 9.90 -7.77
N TYR A 32 4.62 9.87 -6.80
CA TYR A 32 4.45 10.64 -5.55
C TYR A 32 4.43 12.15 -5.83
N ARG A 33 3.52 12.88 -5.16
CA ARG A 33 3.36 14.33 -5.33
C ARG A 33 3.17 15.04 -4.00
N THR A 34 3.69 16.26 -3.88
CA THR A 34 3.33 17.13 -2.76
C THR A 34 2.11 17.95 -3.13
N ILE A 35 1.10 17.93 -2.26
CA ILE A 35 -0.08 18.78 -2.37
C ILE A 35 0.05 19.87 -1.32
N THR A 36 0.30 21.11 -1.75
CA THR A 36 0.26 22.30 -0.89
C THR A 36 -1.07 23.04 -1.00
N ASN A 37 -1.69 23.01 -2.18
CA ASN A 37 -3.01 23.58 -2.43
C ASN A 37 -4.04 22.44 -2.49
N PRO A 38 -4.95 22.32 -1.50
CA PRO A 38 -5.92 21.23 -1.46
C PRO A 38 -6.84 21.15 -2.70
N ARG A 39 -6.93 22.22 -3.51
CA ARG A 39 -7.65 22.21 -4.79
C ARG A 39 -7.08 21.22 -5.80
N GLU A 40 -5.78 20.91 -5.70
CA GLU A 40 -5.05 19.96 -6.56
C GLU A 40 -5.29 18.50 -6.19
N LEU A 41 -5.95 18.23 -5.05
CA LEU A 41 -6.36 16.86 -4.72
C LEU A 41 -7.27 16.29 -5.81
N PRO A 42 -7.15 14.99 -6.12
CA PRO A 42 -8.10 14.30 -6.98
C PRO A 42 -9.54 14.60 -6.55
N PRO A 43 -10.48 14.79 -7.50
CA PRO A 43 -11.88 15.10 -7.18
C PRO A 43 -12.58 14.05 -6.30
N ALA A 44 -12.02 12.84 -6.23
CA ALA A 44 -12.52 11.75 -5.39
C ALA A 44 -12.38 12.01 -3.88
N PHE A 45 -11.41 12.83 -3.44
CA PHE A 45 -11.36 13.26 -2.04
C PHE A 45 -12.55 14.19 -1.77
N THR A 46 -13.30 13.98 -0.69
CA THR A 46 -14.53 14.75 -0.42
C THR A 46 -14.61 15.23 1.04
N GLY A 47 -15.52 16.18 1.29
CA GLY A 47 -15.75 16.73 2.63
C GLY A 47 -14.47 17.24 3.29
N LYS A 48 -14.27 16.87 4.57
CA LYS A 48 -13.09 17.27 5.37
C LYS A 48 -11.74 16.80 4.80
N GLN A 49 -11.73 15.91 3.80
CA GLN A 49 -10.48 15.51 3.12
C GLN A 49 -10.02 16.57 2.11
N ARG A 50 -10.93 17.43 1.61
CA ARG A 50 -10.63 18.48 0.62
C ARG A 50 -9.84 19.67 1.18
N ASP A 51 -9.64 19.73 2.48
CA ASP A 51 -8.90 20.80 3.16
C ASP A 51 -7.45 20.39 3.50
N LEU A 52 -7.06 19.18 3.13
CA LEU A 52 -5.78 18.60 3.52
C LEU A 52 -4.67 18.86 2.49
N SER A 53 -3.47 19.09 3.01
CA SER A 53 -2.20 19.12 2.28
C SER A 53 -1.33 17.95 2.72
N GLY A 54 -0.39 17.51 1.88
CA GLY A 54 0.54 16.45 2.24
C GLY A 54 1.13 15.69 1.06
N LEU A 55 1.58 14.46 1.31
CA LEU A 55 2.16 13.58 0.30
C LEU A 55 1.07 12.71 -0.33
N LEU A 56 0.75 12.98 -1.59
CA LEU A 56 -0.20 12.23 -2.40
C LEU A 56 0.53 11.12 -3.16
N LEU A 57 -0.12 9.96 -3.28
CA LEU A 57 0.33 8.85 -4.10
C LEU A 57 -0.87 8.11 -4.72
N PRO A 58 -0.75 7.66 -5.98
CA PRO A 58 -1.72 6.75 -6.57
C PRO A 58 -1.53 5.33 -6.05
N ILE A 59 -2.64 4.60 -5.97
CA ILE A 59 -2.67 3.14 -5.79
C ILE A 59 -3.00 2.54 -7.14
N TRP A 60 -2.08 1.71 -7.64
CA TRP A 60 -2.16 1.14 -8.98
C TRP A 60 -2.82 -0.24 -8.91
N ASN A 61 -3.80 -0.50 -9.76
CA ASN A 61 -4.43 -1.82 -9.86
C ASN A 61 -3.58 -2.78 -10.71
N THR A 62 -4.05 -4.02 -10.85
CA THR A 62 -3.42 -5.08 -11.67
C THR A 62 -3.23 -4.70 -13.13
N PHE A 63 -4.07 -3.81 -13.67
CA PHE A 63 -4.02 -3.31 -15.05
C PHE A 63 -3.08 -2.11 -15.24
N GLY A 64 -2.49 -1.59 -14.16
CA GLY A 64 -1.65 -0.39 -14.21
C GLY A 64 -2.45 0.91 -14.33
N GLU A 65 -3.72 0.88 -13.94
CA GLU A 65 -4.59 2.05 -13.83
C GLU A 65 -4.67 2.49 -12.36
N ILE A 66 -5.07 3.74 -12.14
CA ILE A 66 -5.23 4.25 -10.78
C ILE A 66 -6.54 3.71 -10.21
N GLY A 67 -6.45 2.74 -9.29
CA GLY A 67 -7.61 2.16 -8.61
C GLY A 67 -8.16 3.08 -7.50
N THR A 68 -7.26 3.76 -6.78
CA THR A 68 -7.60 4.81 -5.82
C THR A 68 -6.37 5.67 -5.52
N TRP A 69 -6.49 6.59 -4.57
CA TRP A 69 -5.40 7.44 -4.10
C TRP A 69 -5.20 7.27 -2.60
N GLN A 70 -4.00 7.56 -2.11
CA GLN A 70 -3.77 7.83 -0.70
C GLN A 70 -3.11 9.19 -0.54
N LEU A 71 -3.57 9.97 0.44
CA LEU A 71 -2.92 11.17 0.90
C LEU A 71 -2.37 10.90 2.30
N LYS A 72 -1.08 11.13 2.51
CA LYS A 72 -0.50 11.24 3.84
C LYS A 72 -0.49 12.71 4.25
N PRO A 73 -1.46 13.18 5.05
CA PRO A 73 -1.56 14.60 5.37
C PRO A 73 -0.38 15.06 6.24
N ASP A 74 0.08 16.29 6.00
CA ASP A 74 1.09 16.95 6.84
C ASP A 74 0.57 17.16 8.26
N THR A 75 -0.72 17.51 8.36
CA THR A 75 -1.46 17.66 9.62
C THR A 75 -2.61 16.66 9.62
N PRO A 76 -2.41 15.45 10.18
CA PRO A 76 -3.45 14.43 10.19
C PRO A 76 -4.68 14.85 10.98
N ARG A 77 -5.86 14.54 10.42
CA ARG A 77 -7.09 14.56 11.20
C ARG A 77 -7.04 13.45 12.25
N THR A 78 -7.86 13.57 13.29
CA THR A 78 -7.98 12.55 14.33
C THR A 78 -9.29 11.77 14.19
N ILE A 79 -9.24 10.50 14.56
CA ILE A 79 -10.42 9.63 14.63
C ILE A 79 -11.29 10.10 15.80
N PRO A 80 -12.56 10.49 15.56
CA PRO A 80 -13.48 10.86 16.64
C PRO A 80 -13.57 9.77 17.72
N GLY A 81 -13.55 10.17 18.98
CA GLY A 81 -13.66 9.26 20.13
C GLY A 81 -12.37 8.56 20.56
N THR A 82 -11.40 8.36 19.66
CA THR A 82 -10.09 7.76 20.05
C THR A 82 -8.93 8.74 20.05
N GLY A 83 -9.06 9.88 19.35
CA GLY A 83 -8.01 10.88 19.20
C GLY A 83 -6.82 10.43 18.35
N LYS A 84 -6.82 9.20 17.83
CA LYS A 84 -5.70 8.67 17.04
C LYS A 84 -5.59 9.38 15.68
N PRO A 85 -4.39 9.72 15.22
CA PRO A 85 -4.21 10.36 13.92
C PRO A 85 -4.55 9.39 12.77
N ILE A 86 -5.24 9.91 11.76
CA ILE A 86 -5.48 9.23 10.48
C ILE A 86 -4.23 9.41 9.63
N LYS A 87 -3.31 8.45 9.72
CA LYS A 87 -1.99 8.52 9.06
C LYS A 87 -2.11 8.61 7.54
N TYR A 88 -3.09 7.94 6.94
CA TYR A 88 -3.38 7.97 5.51
C TYR A 88 -4.87 8.16 5.28
N GLU A 89 -5.19 9.07 4.37
CA GLU A 89 -6.53 9.35 3.88
C GLU A 89 -6.70 8.67 2.53
N THR A 90 -7.70 7.79 2.44
CA THR A 90 -8.17 7.24 1.17
C THR A 90 -9.49 7.93 0.82
N PRO A 91 -9.76 8.29 -0.45
CA PRO A 91 -11.04 8.85 -0.87
C PRO A 91 -12.23 8.09 -0.32
N ALA A 92 -13.16 8.80 0.32
CA ALA A 92 -14.37 8.21 0.89
C ALA A 92 -15.20 7.51 -0.19
N GLY A 93 -15.68 6.30 0.11
CA GLY A 93 -16.48 5.50 -0.84
C GLY A 93 -15.70 4.88 -2.00
N SER A 94 -14.37 5.00 -2.02
CA SER A 94 -13.56 4.35 -3.07
C SER A 94 -13.63 2.83 -3.01
N ASN A 95 -13.50 2.21 -4.18
CA ASN A 95 -13.27 0.78 -4.26
C ASN A 95 -11.84 0.46 -3.79
N VAL A 96 -11.76 -0.53 -2.91
CA VAL A 96 -10.48 -1.05 -2.45
C VAL A 96 -9.97 -2.00 -3.52
N CYS A 97 -8.70 -1.86 -3.89
CA CYS A 97 -7.96 -2.73 -4.80
C CYS A 97 -6.65 -3.16 -4.13
N LEU A 98 -5.99 -4.15 -4.72
CA LEU A 98 -4.60 -4.46 -4.37
C LEU A 98 -3.71 -3.36 -4.96
N ASP A 99 -2.67 -2.98 -4.22
CA ASP A 99 -1.64 -2.06 -4.72
C ASP A 99 -0.58 -2.83 -5.49
N VAL A 100 -0.53 -2.64 -6.81
CA VAL A 100 0.38 -3.33 -7.72
C VAL A 100 1.25 -2.30 -8.46
N PRO A 101 2.46 -1.99 -7.96
CA PRO A 101 3.34 -1.02 -8.61
C PRO A 101 3.78 -1.52 -9.99
N ALA A 102 4.27 -0.60 -10.83
CA ALA A 102 4.74 -0.92 -12.17
C ALA A 102 5.75 -2.08 -12.23
N ALA A 103 6.66 -2.14 -11.26
CA ALA A 103 7.67 -3.19 -11.16
C ALA A 103 7.10 -4.60 -10.89
N ALA A 104 5.94 -4.71 -10.23
CA ALA A 104 5.34 -6.00 -9.89
C ALA A 104 4.50 -6.59 -11.02
N ARG A 105 3.96 -5.75 -11.91
CA ARG A 105 3.03 -6.15 -12.98
C ARG A 105 3.56 -7.25 -13.90
N PRO A 106 4.84 -7.23 -14.35
CA PRO A 106 5.39 -8.31 -15.20
C PRO A 106 5.38 -9.70 -14.54
N TYR A 107 5.31 -9.77 -13.20
CA TYR A 107 5.42 -11.00 -12.43
C TYR A 107 4.07 -11.54 -11.92
N LEU A 108 2.93 -10.92 -12.26
CA LEU A 108 1.64 -11.33 -11.71
C LEU A 108 1.25 -12.77 -12.12
N LEU A 109 1.62 -13.17 -13.33
CA LEU A 109 1.34 -14.50 -13.87
C LEU A 109 2.55 -15.46 -13.78
N ASP A 110 3.72 -14.95 -13.37
CA ASP A 110 4.93 -15.75 -13.19
C ASP A 110 4.90 -16.46 -11.83
N THR A 111 4.75 -17.79 -11.86
CA THR A 111 4.71 -18.61 -10.64
C THR A 111 6.08 -18.99 -10.10
N ASP A 112 7.15 -18.78 -10.86
CA ASP A 112 8.53 -19.04 -10.44
C ASP A 112 9.08 -17.86 -9.61
N ALA A 113 8.56 -16.65 -9.87
CA ALA A 113 8.83 -15.49 -9.03
C ALA A 113 8.01 -15.52 -7.72
N ASP A 114 8.70 -15.44 -6.58
CA ASP A 114 8.08 -15.27 -5.26
C ASP A 114 7.15 -14.03 -5.21
N LEU A 115 5.90 -14.22 -4.79
CA LEU A 115 4.97 -13.10 -4.54
C LEU A 115 5.12 -12.60 -3.10
N TRP A 116 5.46 -11.34 -2.93
CA TRP A 116 5.53 -10.69 -1.63
C TRP A 116 4.28 -9.85 -1.38
N ILE A 117 3.69 -10.00 -0.19
CA ILE A 117 2.52 -9.23 0.25
C ILE A 117 2.88 -8.44 1.50
N THR A 118 2.73 -7.12 1.45
CA THR A 118 2.89 -6.23 2.62
C THR A 118 1.70 -5.27 2.76
N GLU A 119 1.69 -4.46 3.81
CA GLU A 119 0.69 -3.41 4.04
C GLU A 119 1.28 -2.03 3.83
N GLY A 120 0.63 -1.22 2.99
CA GLY A 120 1.00 0.17 2.74
C GLY A 120 1.98 0.35 1.59
N ALA A 121 1.64 1.27 0.69
CA ALA A 121 2.35 1.56 -0.55
C ALA A 121 3.84 1.89 -0.36
N LYS A 122 4.23 2.64 0.68
CA LYS A 122 5.65 2.94 0.95
C LYS A 122 6.50 1.70 1.22
N LYS A 123 5.93 0.68 1.86
CA LYS A 123 6.67 -0.58 2.12
C LYS A 123 6.83 -1.39 0.84
N VAL A 124 5.79 -1.40 0.01
CA VAL A 124 5.85 -1.97 -1.34
C VAL A 124 6.97 -1.32 -2.14
N ASP A 125 6.99 0.02 -2.19
CA ASP A 125 8.01 0.76 -2.94
C ASP A 125 9.42 0.58 -2.38
N SER A 126 9.54 0.44 -1.06
CA SER A 126 10.81 0.16 -0.39
C SER A 126 11.32 -1.24 -0.77
N ALA A 127 10.46 -2.26 -0.76
CA ALA A 127 10.81 -3.62 -1.17
C ALA A 127 11.22 -3.69 -2.65
N VAL A 128 10.45 -3.05 -3.54
CA VAL A 128 10.78 -2.93 -4.97
C VAL A 128 12.13 -2.24 -5.16
N SER A 129 12.38 -1.17 -4.41
CA SER A 129 13.66 -0.45 -4.42
C SER A 129 14.85 -1.31 -3.95
N HIS A 130 14.60 -2.44 -3.29
CA HIS A 130 15.62 -3.32 -2.73
C HIS A 130 15.66 -4.71 -3.39
N GLY A 131 15.17 -4.81 -4.62
CA GLY A 131 15.33 -6.02 -5.44
C GLY A 131 14.27 -7.09 -5.17
N ILE A 132 13.11 -6.70 -4.62
CA ILE A 132 11.94 -7.58 -4.44
C ILE A 132 10.81 -7.08 -5.37
N PRO A 133 10.92 -7.29 -6.69
CA PRO A 133 10.10 -6.59 -7.66
C PRO A 133 8.63 -7.06 -7.66
N CYS A 134 8.35 -8.33 -7.36
CA CYS A 134 6.98 -8.83 -7.23
C CYS A 134 6.44 -8.63 -5.80
N THR A 135 6.38 -7.36 -5.38
CA THR A 135 5.74 -6.96 -4.12
C THR A 135 4.42 -6.25 -4.41
N ILE A 136 3.35 -6.69 -3.75
CA ILE A 136 2.03 -6.05 -3.77
C ILE A 136 1.65 -5.57 -2.37
N GLY A 137 0.79 -4.56 -2.32
CA GLY A 137 0.34 -3.93 -1.08
C GLY A 137 -1.14 -4.15 -0.80
N LEU A 138 -1.47 -4.28 0.48
CA LEU A 138 -2.81 -4.06 0.99
C LEU A 138 -2.91 -2.65 1.58
N LEU A 139 -4.04 -1.96 1.38
CA LEU A 139 -4.29 -0.65 1.99
C LEU A 139 -4.58 -0.72 3.49
N GLY A 140 -4.84 -1.93 3.97
CA GLY A 140 -5.03 -2.29 5.36
C GLY A 140 -4.96 -3.81 5.48
N VAL A 141 -4.60 -4.37 6.64
CA VAL A 141 -4.43 -5.84 6.78
C VAL A 141 -5.68 -6.65 6.38
N SER A 142 -6.90 -6.11 6.55
CA SER A 142 -8.15 -6.77 6.12
C SER A 142 -8.55 -6.47 4.68
N MET A 143 -7.89 -5.51 4.02
CA MET A 143 -8.26 -4.95 2.71
C MET A 143 -7.79 -5.82 1.53
N TRP A 144 -7.69 -7.12 1.74
CA TRP A 144 -7.57 -8.14 0.69
C TRP A 144 -8.94 -8.72 0.28
N GLN A 145 -9.99 -8.39 1.05
CA GLN A 145 -11.37 -8.81 0.88
C GLN A 145 -12.34 -7.68 1.24
N ARG A 146 -13.59 -7.82 0.81
CA ARG A 146 -14.74 -7.02 1.25
C ARG A 146 -15.88 -7.97 1.64
N ASP A 147 -16.40 -7.81 2.86
CA ASP A 147 -17.51 -8.60 3.40
C ASP A 147 -17.36 -10.13 3.26
N GLY A 148 -16.12 -10.62 3.44
CA GLY A 148 -15.76 -12.03 3.33
C GLY A 148 -15.42 -12.50 1.91
N VAL A 149 -15.57 -11.64 0.90
CA VAL A 149 -15.29 -11.94 -0.50
C VAL A 149 -13.94 -11.36 -0.91
N ALA A 150 -13.04 -12.22 -1.39
CA ALA A 150 -11.73 -11.79 -1.90
C ALA A 150 -11.88 -10.78 -3.04
N LEU A 151 -11.00 -9.78 -3.08
CA LEU A 151 -11.02 -8.75 -4.13
C LEU A 151 -10.87 -9.35 -5.54
N PRO A 152 -11.52 -8.77 -6.57
CA PRO A 152 -11.42 -9.24 -7.96
C PRO A 152 -9.99 -9.30 -8.49
N ASP A 153 -9.11 -8.41 -8.02
CA ASP A 153 -7.68 -8.35 -8.36
C ASP A 153 -6.97 -9.70 -8.20
N TRP A 154 -7.40 -10.55 -7.26
CA TRP A 154 -6.85 -11.90 -7.06
C TRP A 154 -7.10 -12.87 -8.23
N LYS A 155 -7.91 -12.48 -9.22
CA LYS A 155 -8.09 -13.24 -10.47
C LYS A 155 -6.93 -13.01 -11.45
N ASP A 156 -6.26 -11.87 -11.33
CA ASP A 156 -5.18 -11.48 -12.25
C ASP A 156 -3.80 -11.96 -11.76
N ILE A 157 -3.76 -12.65 -10.62
CA ILE A 157 -2.53 -13.15 -9.97
C ILE A 157 -2.54 -14.67 -10.00
N ALA A 158 -1.51 -15.26 -10.63
CA ALA A 158 -1.28 -16.69 -10.59
C ALA A 158 -0.72 -17.09 -9.22
N LEU A 159 -1.42 -18.00 -8.53
CA LEU A 159 -1.11 -18.41 -7.15
C LEU A 159 -0.81 -19.92 -7.00
N LYS A 160 -1.36 -20.77 -7.88
CA LYS A 160 -1.21 -22.22 -7.76
C LYS A 160 0.26 -22.62 -7.88
N GLY A 161 0.78 -23.33 -6.88
CA GLY A 161 2.18 -23.76 -6.80
C GLY A 161 3.18 -22.65 -6.50
N ARG A 162 2.75 -21.38 -6.54
CA ARG A 162 3.59 -20.21 -6.33
C ARG A 162 3.91 -20.03 -4.85
N ARG A 163 5.16 -19.66 -4.54
CA ARG A 163 5.52 -19.24 -3.19
C ARG A 163 5.00 -17.83 -2.91
N VAL A 164 4.26 -17.68 -1.82
CA VAL A 164 3.69 -16.40 -1.37
C VAL A 164 4.25 -16.07 0.01
N ILE A 165 4.96 -14.94 0.12
CA ILE A 165 5.55 -14.47 1.37
C ILE A 165 4.73 -13.30 1.92
N ILE A 166 4.16 -13.48 3.10
CA ILE A 166 3.43 -12.42 3.81
C ILE A 166 4.42 -11.72 4.76
N ALA A 167 4.68 -10.44 4.51
CA ALA A 167 5.64 -9.59 5.21
C ALA A 167 4.93 -8.38 5.83
N PHE A 168 4.18 -8.59 6.91
CA PHE A 168 3.51 -7.54 7.66
C PHE A 168 4.40 -6.92 8.74
N ASP A 169 4.04 -5.71 9.19
CA ASP A 169 4.72 -5.03 10.29
C ASP A 169 4.71 -5.88 11.57
N SER A 170 5.74 -5.77 12.40
CA SER A 170 5.81 -6.51 13.68
C SER A 170 4.63 -6.19 14.60
N ASP A 171 4.08 -4.97 14.50
CA ASP A 171 2.90 -4.53 15.24
C ASP A 171 1.64 -5.36 14.93
N VAL A 172 1.55 -5.97 13.75
CA VAL A 172 0.44 -6.87 13.34
C VAL A 172 0.40 -8.12 14.22
N MET A 173 1.55 -8.58 14.70
CA MET A 173 1.65 -9.78 15.53
C MET A 173 1.14 -9.56 16.97
N THR A 174 0.99 -8.31 17.40
CA THR A 174 0.62 -7.97 18.79
C THR A 174 -0.89 -7.87 19.02
N LYS A 175 -1.67 -7.58 17.98
CA LYS A 175 -3.13 -7.36 18.09
C LYS A 175 -3.90 -8.58 17.61
N PRO A 176 -4.71 -9.25 18.47
CA PRO A 176 -5.44 -10.46 18.09
C PRO A 176 -6.32 -10.30 16.84
N ALA A 177 -6.97 -9.15 16.68
CA ALA A 177 -7.81 -8.86 15.52
C ALA A 177 -7.01 -8.80 14.21
N VAL A 178 -5.79 -8.27 14.25
CA VAL A 178 -4.93 -8.12 13.07
C VAL A 178 -4.29 -9.47 12.72
N ARG A 179 -3.87 -10.25 13.73
CA ARG A 179 -3.44 -11.64 13.56
C ARG A 179 -4.50 -12.50 12.88
N ARG A 180 -5.79 -12.35 13.25
CA ARG A 180 -6.89 -13.07 12.57
C ARG A 180 -6.97 -12.77 11.08
N GLN A 181 -6.76 -11.51 10.69
CA GLN A 181 -6.78 -11.12 9.28
C GLN A 181 -5.59 -11.69 8.51
N LEU A 182 -4.39 -11.70 9.11
CA LEU A 182 -3.22 -12.39 8.54
C LEU A 182 -3.48 -13.89 8.34
N VAL A 183 -4.03 -14.57 9.36
CA VAL A 183 -4.36 -16.01 9.27
C VAL A 183 -5.39 -16.26 8.17
N SER A 184 -6.42 -15.42 8.08
CA SER A 184 -7.46 -15.56 7.06
C SER A 184 -6.91 -15.35 5.64
N LEU A 185 -6.02 -14.37 5.45
CA LEU A 185 -5.32 -14.18 4.18
C LEU A 185 -4.47 -15.39 3.81
N ALA A 186 -3.70 -15.92 4.76
CA ALA A 186 -2.87 -17.11 4.54
C ALA A 186 -3.71 -18.34 4.16
N GLN A 187 -4.86 -18.53 4.83
CA GLN A 187 -5.81 -19.59 4.48
C GLN A 187 -6.37 -19.41 3.08
N PHE A 188 -6.70 -18.18 2.67
CA PHE A 188 -7.14 -17.90 1.31
C PHE A 188 -6.04 -18.19 0.27
N MET A 189 -4.79 -17.83 0.54
CA MET A 189 -3.65 -18.17 -0.32
C MET A 189 -3.47 -19.69 -0.45
N ALA A 190 -3.54 -20.42 0.67
CA ALA A 190 -3.45 -21.88 0.67
C ALA A 190 -4.63 -22.52 -0.07
N TYR A 191 -5.85 -22.00 0.09
CA TYR A 191 -7.03 -22.43 -0.66
C TYR A 191 -6.85 -22.24 -2.18
N ARG A 192 -6.17 -21.16 -2.59
CA ARG A 192 -5.75 -20.90 -3.97
C ARG A 192 -4.51 -21.71 -4.40
N GLN A 193 -4.11 -22.70 -3.60
CA GLN A 193 -3.01 -23.64 -3.84
C GLN A 193 -1.62 -22.99 -3.86
N ALA A 194 -1.43 -21.87 -3.16
CA ALA A 194 -0.11 -21.25 -2.99
C ALA A 194 0.69 -21.89 -1.84
N ASN A 195 2.01 -21.83 -1.95
CA ASN A 195 2.97 -22.23 -0.92
C ASN A 195 3.24 -21.02 0.00
N VAL A 196 2.50 -20.93 1.11
CA VAL A 196 2.54 -19.76 2.00
C VAL A 196 3.74 -19.79 2.94
N ALA A 197 4.48 -18.68 3.00
CA ALA A 197 5.53 -18.41 3.97
C ALA A 197 5.30 -17.06 4.65
N TYR A 198 5.92 -16.88 5.82
CA TYR A 198 5.86 -15.63 6.58
C TYR A 198 7.26 -15.03 6.69
N CYS A 199 7.37 -13.72 6.43
CA CYS A 199 8.54 -12.94 6.79
C CYS A 199 8.22 -12.23 8.12
N ILE A 200 8.82 -12.71 9.20
CA ILE A 200 8.66 -12.11 10.53
C ILE A 200 9.77 -11.08 10.70
N LEU A 201 9.39 -9.81 10.73
CA LEU A 201 10.31 -8.72 11.04
C LEU A 201 10.60 -8.71 12.54
N PRO A 202 11.86 -8.48 12.96
CA PRO A 202 12.17 -8.32 14.38
C PRO A 202 11.36 -7.14 14.93
N GLY A 203 10.87 -7.27 16.16
CA GLY A 203 10.24 -6.14 16.85
C GLY A 203 11.23 -4.98 16.95
N LEU A 204 10.74 -3.75 16.82
CA LEU A 204 11.55 -2.58 17.12
C LEU A 204 11.90 -2.62 18.61
N GLU A 205 13.14 -2.96 18.96
CA GLU A 205 13.65 -2.76 20.31
C GLU A 205 13.63 -1.26 20.62
N GLY A 206 12.90 -0.84 21.66
CA GLY A 206 13.10 0.48 22.26
C GLY A 206 12.11 1.61 21.90
N VAL A 207 10.82 1.34 21.73
CA VAL A 207 9.79 2.38 22.00
C VAL A 207 8.78 1.83 22.99
N GLN A 208 9.08 1.96 24.28
CA GLN A 208 8.06 1.95 25.32
C GLN A 208 7.04 3.04 24.96
N ARG A 209 5.77 2.66 24.81
CA ARG A 209 4.65 3.59 24.77
C ARG A 209 4.36 4.14 26.16
#